data_AF-A0A8T0YW97-F1
#
_entry.id   AF-A0A8T0YW97-F1
#
_cell.length_a   1.000
_cell.length_b   1.000
_cell.length_c   1.000
_cell.angle_alpha   90.00
_cell.angle_beta   90.00
_cell.angle_gamma   90.00
#
_symmetry.space_group_name_H-M   'P 1'
#
loop_
_entity.id
_entity.type
_entity.pdbx_description
1 polymer ?
#
loop_
_entity_poly.entity_id
_entity_poly.type
_entity_poly.pdbx_seq_one_letter_code
_entity_poly.pdbx_strand_id
1 'polypeptide(L)' 'MRTKLEKIITHLEAILRIQVQCETTIEENEARGYALAEGLEGDRMDQGSMLSFDVLLEMAINTLKR' A
#
# COMPACT_ATOMS: atom_id res chain seq x y z
N MET A 1 33.45 -12.14 -19.63
CA MET A 1 32.35 -11.15 -19.74
C MET A 1 30.97 -11.79 -19.60
N ARG A 2 30.68 -12.88 -20.33
CA ARG A 2 29.41 -13.62 -20.29
C ARG A 2 28.87 -13.92 -18.87
N THR A 3 29.71 -14.45 -17.98
CA THR A 3 29.33 -14.78 -16.60
C THR A 3 28.97 -13.56 -15.74
N LYS A 4 29.56 -12.39 -16.03
CA LYS A 4 29.19 -11.15 -15.34
C LYS A 4 27.81 -10.66 -15.82
N LEU A 5 27.53 -10.81 -17.12
CA LEU A 5 26.24 -10.48 -17.71
C LEU A 5 25.12 -11.36 -17.15
N GLU A 6 25.36 -12.67 -17.06
CA GLU A 6 24.41 -13.64 -16.48
C GLU A 6 24.07 -13.31 -15.02
N LYS A 7 25.08 -12.91 -14.22
CA LYS A 7 24.86 -12.43 -12.84
C LYS A 7 24.04 -11.15 -12.79
N ILE A 8 24.29 -10.19 -13.69
CA ILE A 8 23.50 -8.95 -13.76
C ILE A 8 22.05 -9.26 -14.09
N ILE A 9 21.80 -10.11 -15.09
CA ILE A 9 20.44 -10.54 -15.47
C ILE A 9 19.71 -11.16 -14.29
N THR A 10 20.37 -12.09 -13.58
CA THR A 10 19.79 -12.77 -12.41
C THR A 10 19.39 -11.77 -11.32
N HIS A 11 20.24 -10.77 -11.02
CA HIS A 11 19.91 -9.75 -10.03
C HIS A 11 18.77 -8.84 -10.49
N LEU A 12 18.73 -8.45 -11.76
CA LEU A 12 17.65 -7.62 -12.31
C LEU A 12 16.30 -8.36 -12.26
N GLU A 13 16.27 -9.66 -12.55
CA GLU A 13 15.06 -10.48 -12.40
C GLU A 13 14.59 -10.60 -10.95
N ALA A 14 15.51 -10.61 -9.98
CA ALA A 14 15.17 -10.62 -8.56
C ALA A 14 14.61 -9.25 -8.13
N ILE A 15 15.22 -8.16 -8.56
CA ILE A 15 14.75 -6.79 -8.29
C ILE A 15 13.36 -6.59 -8.87
N LEU A 16 13.13 -6.99 -10.12
CA LEU A 16 11.82 -6.86 -10.77
C LEU A 16 10.74 -7.61 -10.01
N ARG A 17 11.02 -8.82 -9.53
CA ARG A 17 10.07 -9.59 -8.71
C ARG A 17 9.70 -8.87 -7.42
N ILE A 18 10.68 -8.28 -6.74
CA ILE A 18 10.45 -7.50 -5.52
C ILE A 18 9.61 -6.26 -5.84
N GLN A 19 9.91 -5.56 -6.93
CA GLN A 19 9.17 -4.36 -7.34
C GLN A 19 7.69 -4.67 -7.59
N VAL A 20 7.38 -5.73 -8.34
CA VAL A 20 5.99 -6.15 -8.60
C VAL A 20 5.26 -6.49 -7.29
N GLN A 21 5.92 -7.18 -6.35
CA GLN A 21 5.33 -7.49 -5.05
C GLN A 21 5.05 -6.23 -4.22
N CYS A 22 5.97 -5.26 -4.24
CA CYS A 22 5.76 -3.98 -3.57
C CYS A 22 4.59 -3.19 -4.18
N GLU A 23 4.52 -3.11 -5.50
CA GLU A 23 3.42 -2.44 -6.22
C GLU A 23 2.07 -3.07 -5.87
N THR A 24 1.95 -4.40 -5.94
CA THR A 24 0.72 -5.10 -5.55
C THR A 24 0.34 -4.82 -4.08
N THR A 25 1.31 -4.81 -3.18
CA THR A 25 1.04 -4.53 -1.75
C THR A 25 0.57 -3.09 -1.54
N ILE A 26 1.14 -2.13 -2.27
CA ILE A 26 0.74 -0.72 -2.20
C ILE A 26 -0.69 -0.56 -2.74
N GLU A 27 -0.98 -1.12 -3.92
CA GLU A 27 -2.32 -1.08 -4.52
C GLU A 27 -3.39 -1.70 -3.61
N GLU A 28 -3.11 -2.87 -3.02
CA GLU A 28 -4.01 -3.50 -2.05
C GLU A 28 -4.24 -2.62 -0.82
N ASN A 29 -3.19 -1.97 -0.31
CA ASN A 29 -3.28 -1.11 0.85
C ASN A 29 -4.04 0.20 0.55
N GLU A 30 -3.83 0.79 -0.63
CA GLU A 30 -4.59 1.95 -1.10
C GLU A 30 -6.07 1.60 -1.30
N ALA A 31 -6.38 0.47 -1.95
CA ALA A 31 -7.75 0.00 -2.14
C ALA A 31 -8.47 -0.22 -0.80
N ARG A 32 -7.79 -0.84 0.18
CA ARG A 32 -8.32 -0.99 1.54
C ARG A 32 -8.49 0.36 2.24
N GLY A 33 -7.56 1.29 2.04
CA GLY A 33 -7.63 2.65 2.53
C GLY A 33 -8.87 3.39 2.00
N TYR A 34 -9.10 3.34 0.69
CA TYR A 34 -10.29 3.92 0.07
C TYR A 34 -11.59 3.31 0.60
N ALA A 35 -11.69 1.97 0.65
CA ALA A 35 -12.89 1.29 1.17
C ALA A 35 -13.17 1.64 2.64
N LEU A 36 -12.10 1.80 3.44
CA LEU A 36 -12.23 2.20 4.83
C LEU A 36 -12.59 3.68 4.99
N ALA A 37 -12.03 4.56 4.15
CA ALA A 37 -12.40 5.97 4.11
C ALA A 37 -13.87 6.14 3.71
N GLU A 38 -14.35 5.43 2.69
CA GLU A 38 -15.77 5.42 2.28
C GLU A 38 -16.69 4.95 3.42
N GLY A 39 -16.31 3.90 4.15
CA GLY A 39 -17.03 3.45 5.33
C GLY A 39 -17.04 4.46 6.49
N LEU A 40 -16.05 5.36 6.54
CA LEU A 40 -15.91 6.42 7.55
C LEU A 40 -16.48 7.78 7.11
N GLU A 41 -16.74 8.00 5.81
CA GLU A 41 -17.23 9.25 5.22
C GLU A 41 -18.60 9.72 5.73
N GLY A 42 -19.24 8.97 6.63
CA GLY A 42 -20.32 9.50 7.46
C GLY A 42 -19.91 10.67 8.38
N ASP A 43 -18.61 10.89 8.68
CA ASP A 43 -18.22 11.91 9.68
C ASP A 43 -16.82 12.56 9.50
N ARG A 44 -16.54 13.21 8.35
CA ARG A 44 -15.48 14.27 8.18
C ARG A 44 -14.06 13.84 7.74
N MET A 45 -13.90 13.28 6.55
CA MET A 45 -12.57 13.19 5.91
C MET A 45 -12.47 14.24 4.79
N ASP A 46 -11.92 15.41 5.11
CA ASP A 46 -11.71 16.50 4.14
C ASP A 46 -10.50 16.18 3.25
N GLN A 47 -10.66 16.40 1.94
CA GLN A 47 -9.97 15.76 0.80
C GLN A 47 -8.50 16.19 0.57
N GLY A 48 -7.74 16.57 1.60
CA GLY A 48 -6.41 17.17 1.43
C GLY A 48 -5.22 16.19 1.39
N SER A 49 -5.34 15.05 2.07
CA SER A 49 -4.28 14.03 2.15
C SER A 49 -4.93 12.70 2.49
N MET A 50 -4.95 11.77 1.54
CA MET A 50 -5.40 10.41 1.80
C MET A 50 -4.55 9.82 2.93
N LEU A 51 -5.17 9.53 4.07
CA LEU A 51 -4.50 8.90 5.21
C LEU A 51 -4.18 7.44 4.85
N SER A 52 -3.08 6.91 5.38
CA SER A 52 -2.76 5.50 5.19
C SER A 52 -3.82 4.61 5.83
N PHE A 53 -3.97 3.38 5.31
CA PHE A 53 -4.93 2.40 5.83
C PHE A 53 -4.81 2.20 7.35
N ASP A 54 -3.59 2.13 7.89
CA ASP A 54 -3.36 1.92 9.32
C ASP A 54 -3.95 3.06 10.18
N VAL A 55 -3.80 4.31 9.73
CA VAL A 55 -4.36 5.48 10.42
C VAL A 55 -5.89 5.46 10.35
N LEU A 56 -6.45 5.14 9.18
CA LEU A 56 -7.90 4.99 9.00
C LEU A 56 -8.46 3.88 9.90
N LEU A 57 -7.74 2.77 10.04
CA LEU A 57 -8.14 1.63 10.88
C LEU A 57 -8.11 1.99 12.36
N GLU A 58 -7.08 2.72 12.81
CA GLU A 58 -6.99 3.21 14.18
C GLU A 58 -8.14 4.17 14.51
N MET A 59 -8.48 5.07 13.58
CA MET A 59 -9.64 5.97 13.73
C MET A 59 -10.96 5.19 13.84
N ALA A 60 -11.18 4.20 12.96
CA ALA A 60 -12.37 3.35 13.02
C ALA A 60 -12.51 2.63 14.37
N ILE A 61 -11.42 2.06 14.89
CA ILE A 61 -11.38 1.38 16.19
C ILE A 61 -11.71 2.36 17.33
N ASN A 62 -11.17 3.58 17.29
CA ASN A 62 -11.41 4.57 18.33
C ASN A 62 -12.85 5.09 18.33
N THR A 63 -13.49 5.21 17.17
CA THR A 63 -14.92 5.54 17.07
C THR A 63 -15.80 4.44 17.69
N LEU A 64 -15.46 3.16 17.49
CA LEU A 64 -16.20 2.03 18.06
C LEU A 64 -16.07 1.88 19.58
N LYS A 65 -15.01 2.44 20.19
CA LYS A 65 -14.80 2.40 21.65
C LYS A 65 -15.56 3.51 22.40
N ARG A 66 -16.16 4.44 21.68
CA ARG A 66 -16.88 5.59 22.22
C ARG A 66 -18.37 5.28 22.41
#